data_AF-A0A6N3GM38-F1
#
_entry.id   AF-A0A6N3GM38-F1
#
_cell.length_a   1.000
_cell.length_b   1.000
_cell.length_c   1.000
_cell.angle_alpha   90.00
_cell.angle_beta   90.00
_cell.angle_gamma   90.00
#
_symmetry.space_group_name_H-M   'P 1'
#
loop_
_entity.id
_entity.type
_entity.pdbx_description
1 polymer ?
#
loop_
_entity_poly.entity_id
_entity_poly.type
_entity_poly.pdbx_seq_one_letter_code
_entity_poly.pdbx_strand_id
1 'polypeptide(L)'
;MRIAWEGRELYCHISTKAGFDPVKTLYVCAPGADAASYEAAARFAQASGWREIAEQDGAVLVLPIVPHGWRAEDAGLLMEIYRGTRGSFPTQSGKSLYGRGGYLWCWETLIYAVGYEDGASFLGDASAACPSFFAAAALVGGVPQDYTPGERPSSHWLVENVSADYKTLNRELPVCLWLMVRERQEADAAVRYFNWSNGAQGPGCEEMFDDISATVYRAPDGGAAQVRISTGTFGPEPALARTVFSQLFERVIRWKNGPDGKLAPFMSRADFYASPRFALDSVVYGGRSYGFFVHVPEGLTAEQARGLPLVFSVHGRGEPAWMFAEKNGWDRLADETGAFLLAVPDSPENIWFLERDGGVFARMIDRLHSRYGIDRERVYLTGFSNGGMMTREAGTRYPQLFAALSPWNAPPAETWPGFAEGGWQMPCFIYLGDNDPVARGTEEPLLEQMLRANCCAAVRTAGGFVPDAIYNGENHYTAARGYTEGERFGTAVYRDAQGVPRVCVTVMKNMPHGAIHDESRAAWEFMRRYRRPGNGKAVETVPHTESTETECAKQKEERLK
;
A
#
# COMPACT_ATOMS: atom_id res chain seq x y z
N MET A 1 -27.72 -2.39 -10.13
CA MET A 1 -27.80 -1.07 -10.81
C MET A 1 -27.46 -1.26 -12.28
N ARG A 2 -28.17 -0.57 -13.18
CA ARG A 2 -27.84 -0.50 -14.61
C ARG A 2 -27.09 0.80 -14.83
N ILE A 3 -25.86 0.71 -15.32
CA ILE A 3 -25.04 1.89 -15.64
C ILE A 3 -24.83 1.89 -17.15
N ALA A 4 -25.15 3.02 -17.79
CA ALA A 4 -24.77 3.29 -19.16
C ALA A 4 -23.43 4.03 -19.15
N TRP A 5 -22.42 3.48 -19.82
CA TRP A 5 -21.11 4.10 -19.98
C TRP A 5 -20.72 4.03 -21.46
N GLU A 6 -20.50 5.17 -22.10
CA GLU A 6 -20.12 5.28 -23.52
C GLU A 6 -20.98 4.42 -24.47
N GLY A 7 -22.29 4.37 -24.22
CA GLY A 7 -23.24 3.58 -25.03
C GLY A 7 -23.24 2.07 -24.73
N ARG A 8 -22.40 1.60 -23.80
CA ARG A 8 -22.41 0.23 -23.26
C ARG A 8 -23.22 0.16 -21.99
N GLU A 9 -23.80 -1.01 -21.74
CA GLU A 9 -24.46 -1.29 -20.47
C GLU A 9 -23.58 -2.13 -19.56
N LEU A 10 -23.66 -1.87 -18.27
CA LEU A 10 -23.00 -2.62 -17.22
C LEU A 10 -24.04 -3.09 -16.20
N TYR A 11 -23.92 -4.34 -15.76
CA TYR A 11 -24.53 -4.77 -14.51
C TYR A 11 -23.58 -4.47 -13.36
N CYS A 12 -24.03 -3.66 -12.39
CA CYS A 12 -23.25 -3.35 -11.20
C CYS A 12 -24.02 -3.68 -9.93
N HIS A 13 -23.36 -4.31 -8.95
CA HIS A 13 -23.84 -4.40 -7.56
C HIS A 13 -22.91 -3.60 -6.67
N ILE A 14 -23.46 -2.63 -5.94
CA ILE A 14 -22.73 -1.81 -4.98
C ILE A 14 -23.17 -2.29 -3.59
N SER A 15 -22.22 -2.73 -2.78
CA SER A 15 -22.52 -3.23 -1.43
C SER A 15 -23.16 -2.16 -0.55
N THR A 16 -24.12 -2.57 0.29
CA THR A 16 -24.70 -1.70 1.33
C THR A 16 -23.73 -1.41 2.47
N LYS A 17 -22.62 -2.16 2.56
CA LYS A 17 -21.57 -2.01 3.58
C LYS A 17 -20.42 -1.10 3.14
N ALA A 18 -20.29 -0.83 1.84
CA ALA A 18 -19.24 0.03 1.32
C ALA A 18 -19.35 1.46 1.88
N GLY A 19 -18.23 2.07 2.24
CA GLY A 19 -18.23 3.35 2.93
C GLY A 19 -16.89 4.10 2.93
N PHE A 20 -16.29 4.27 4.11
CA PHE A 20 -15.02 4.97 4.27
C PHE A 20 -13.81 4.13 3.86
N ASP A 21 -13.94 2.80 3.93
CA ASP A 21 -12.88 1.86 3.63
C ASP A 21 -12.61 1.76 2.12
N PRO A 22 -11.40 1.32 1.71
CA PRO A 22 -11.07 1.05 0.33
C PRO A 22 -12.04 0.05 -0.25
N VAL A 23 -12.63 0.38 -1.40
CA VAL A 23 -13.60 -0.49 -2.06
C VAL A 23 -12.89 -1.33 -3.12
N LYS A 24 -12.97 -2.65 -2.98
CA LYS A 24 -12.52 -3.59 -4.03
C LYS A 24 -13.44 -3.47 -5.24
N THR A 25 -12.87 -3.62 -6.43
CA THR A 25 -13.64 -3.79 -7.67
C THR A 25 -13.51 -5.23 -8.14
N LEU A 26 -14.63 -5.94 -8.20
CA LEU A 26 -14.72 -7.32 -8.67
C LEU A 26 -15.31 -7.32 -10.08
N TYR A 27 -14.51 -7.68 -11.07
CA TYR A 27 -14.99 -7.91 -12.43
C TYR A 27 -15.38 -9.37 -12.62
N VAL A 28 -16.50 -9.60 -13.28
CA VAL A 28 -16.92 -10.95 -13.70
C VAL A 28 -17.18 -10.95 -15.20
N CYS A 29 -16.32 -11.65 -15.93
CA CYS A 29 -16.52 -11.97 -17.35
C CYS A 29 -17.34 -13.26 -17.45
N ALA A 30 -18.66 -13.12 -17.37
CA ALA A 30 -19.59 -14.26 -17.46
C ALA A 30 -19.52 -14.95 -18.84
N PRO A 31 -20.00 -16.20 -19.00
CA PRO A 31 -20.10 -16.84 -20.31
C PRO A 31 -20.88 -15.96 -21.29
N GLY A 32 -20.56 -16.01 -22.59
CA GLY A 32 -21.12 -15.09 -23.58
C GLY A 32 -22.65 -15.01 -23.60
N ALA A 33 -23.34 -16.14 -23.36
CA ALA A 33 -24.81 -16.16 -23.25
C ALA A 33 -25.34 -15.39 -22.03
N ASP A 34 -24.62 -15.46 -20.91
CA ASP A 34 -24.97 -14.75 -19.68
C ASP A 34 -24.54 -13.27 -19.72
N ALA A 35 -23.50 -12.94 -20.50
CA ALA A 35 -23.05 -11.58 -20.69
C ALA A 35 -23.79 -10.83 -21.82
N ALA A 36 -24.65 -11.49 -22.60
CA ALA A 36 -25.31 -10.90 -23.77
C ALA A 36 -26.38 -9.83 -23.44
N SER A 37 -26.91 -9.82 -22.21
CA SER A 37 -27.95 -8.87 -21.79
C SER A 37 -27.86 -8.57 -20.30
N TYR A 38 -28.42 -7.42 -19.89
CA TYR A 38 -28.47 -7.01 -18.50
C TYR A 38 -29.14 -8.05 -17.60
N GLU A 39 -30.28 -8.59 -18.02
CA GLU A 39 -31.08 -9.55 -17.26
C GLU A 39 -30.35 -10.89 -17.08
N ALA A 40 -29.62 -11.32 -18.11
CA ALA A 40 -28.81 -12.53 -18.04
C ALA A 40 -27.63 -12.34 -17.08
N ALA A 41 -26.90 -11.22 -17.19
CA ALA A 41 -25.78 -10.92 -16.30
C ALA A 41 -26.24 -10.78 -14.84
N ALA A 42 -27.39 -10.18 -14.60
CA ALA A 42 -27.97 -10.06 -13.27
C ALA A 42 -28.30 -11.44 -12.65
N ARG A 43 -28.88 -12.36 -13.43
CA ARG A 43 -29.14 -13.74 -12.98
C ARG A 43 -27.83 -14.47 -12.69
N PHE A 44 -26.85 -14.36 -13.58
CA PHE A 44 -25.54 -14.98 -13.40
C PHE A 44 -24.83 -14.47 -12.14
N ALA A 45 -24.79 -13.16 -11.91
CA ALA A 45 -24.17 -12.57 -10.72
C ALA A 45 -24.78 -13.08 -9.41
N GLN A 46 -26.08 -13.36 -9.39
CA GLN A 46 -26.76 -13.94 -8.23
C GLN A 46 -26.50 -15.45 -8.12
N ALA A 47 -26.68 -16.21 -9.21
CA ALA A 47 -26.52 -17.66 -9.21
C ALA A 47 -25.08 -18.11 -8.91
N SER A 48 -24.09 -17.34 -9.36
CA SER A 48 -22.67 -17.60 -9.13
C SER A 48 -22.16 -17.21 -7.74
N GLY A 49 -22.97 -16.51 -6.93
CA GLY A 49 -22.57 -16.05 -5.60
C GLY A 49 -21.71 -14.78 -5.56
N TRP A 50 -21.22 -14.27 -6.70
CA TRP A 50 -20.40 -13.05 -6.73
C TRP A 50 -21.12 -11.80 -6.19
N ARG A 51 -22.44 -11.70 -6.39
CA ARG A 51 -23.24 -10.62 -5.79
C ARG A 51 -23.21 -10.69 -4.25
N GLU A 52 -23.32 -11.88 -3.70
CA GLU A 52 -23.30 -12.09 -2.25
C GLU A 52 -21.92 -11.78 -1.67
N ILE A 53 -20.85 -12.26 -2.32
CA ILE A 53 -19.46 -11.95 -1.93
C ILE A 53 -19.23 -10.45 -1.92
N ALA A 54 -19.63 -9.75 -2.99
CA ALA A 54 -19.48 -8.30 -3.06
C ALA A 54 -20.23 -7.58 -1.93
N GLU A 55 -21.46 -8.02 -1.63
CA GLU A 55 -22.23 -7.50 -0.51
C GLU A 55 -21.53 -7.71 0.83
N GLN A 56 -21.02 -8.92 1.08
CA GLN A 56 -20.41 -9.31 2.34
C GLN A 56 -19.12 -8.54 2.62
N ASP A 57 -18.27 -8.37 1.60
CA ASP A 57 -16.96 -7.71 1.68
C ASP A 57 -17.03 -6.17 1.70
N GLY A 58 -18.13 -5.58 1.20
CA GLY A 58 -18.17 -4.13 1.00
C GLY A 58 -17.61 -3.69 -0.35
N ALA A 59 -17.66 -4.56 -1.36
CA ALA A 59 -17.08 -4.33 -2.69
C ALA A 59 -18.09 -3.76 -3.70
N VAL A 60 -17.57 -3.38 -4.87
CA VAL A 60 -18.34 -3.11 -6.09
C VAL A 60 -18.11 -4.26 -7.07
N LEU A 61 -19.20 -4.88 -7.51
CA LEU A 61 -19.21 -5.91 -8.55
C LEU A 61 -19.59 -5.29 -9.90
N VAL A 62 -18.85 -5.62 -10.95
CA VAL A 62 -19.08 -5.13 -12.32
C VAL A 62 -19.06 -6.30 -13.31
N LEU A 63 -20.16 -6.45 -14.06
CA LEU A 63 -20.28 -7.37 -15.19
C LEU A 63 -20.50 -6.55 -16.47
N PRO A 64 -19.55 -6.56 -17.41
CA PRO A 64 -19.76 -5.98 -18.73
C PRO A 64 -20.87 -6.71 -19.51
N ILE A 65 -21.70 -5.96 -20.23
CA ILE A 65 -22.68 -6.53 -21.17
C ILE A 65 -22.08 -6.52 -22.58
N VAL A 66 -21.90 -7.71 -23.16
CA VAL A 66 -21.23 -7.94 -24.45
C VAL A 66 -22.18 -8.66 -25.43
N PRO A 67 -23.15 -7.94 -26.04
CA PRO A 67 -24.19 -8.55 -26.88
C PRO A 67 -23.66 -9.24 -28.15
N HIS A 68 -22.43 -8.93 -28.55
CA HIS A 68 -21.75 -9.53 -29.70
C HIS A 68 -20.69 -10.56 -29.31
N GLY A 69 -20.64 -10.94 -28.03
CA GLY A 69 -19.69 -11.89 -27.46
C GLY A 69 -18.29 -11.31 -27.23
N TRP A 70 -17.51 -11.98 -26.39
CA TRP A 70 -16.21 -11.48 -25.93
C TRP A 70 -15.15 -11.31 -27.03
N ARG A 71 -15.25 -12.06 -28.13
CA ARG A 71 -14.33 -11.93 -29.27
C ARG A 71 -14.45 -10.61 -30.03
N ALA A 72 -15.55 -9.87 -29.82
CA ALA A 72 -15.74 -8.55 -30.41
C ALA A 72 -15.13 -7.41 -29.57
N GLU A 73 -14.63 -7.72 -28.37
CA GLU A 73 -14.16 -6.72 -27.41
C GLU A 73 -12.63 -6.62 -27.39
N ASP A 74 -12.12 -5.42 -27.11
CA ASP A 74 -10.69 -5.20 -26.92
C ASP A 74 -10.23 -5.68 -25.53
N ALA A 75 -9.02 -6.23 -25.46
CA ALA A 75 -8.43 -6.74 -24.22
C ALA A 75 -8.29 -5.66 -23.12
N GLY A 76 -8.28 -4.38 -23.49
CA GLY A 76 -8.28 -3.23 -22.59
C GLY A 76 -9.63 -2.84 -22.00
N LEU A 77 -10.74 -3.48 -22.41
CA LEU A 77 -12.12 -3.07 -22.04
C LEU A 77 -12.32 -2.89 -20.53
N LEU A 78 -11.83 -3.81 -19.69
CA LEU A 78 -12.01 -3.71 -18.23
C LEU A 78 -11.29 -2.48 -17.64
N MET A 79 -10.11 -2.17 -18.17
CA MET A 79 -9.34 -0.99 -17.78
C MET A 79 -10.06 0.31 -18.18
N GLU A 80 -10.66 0.35 -19.38
CA GLU A 80 -11.46 1.48 -19.84
C GLU A 80 -12.72 1.69 -19.00
N ILE A 81 -13.46 0.61 -18.72
CA ILE A 81 -14.62 0.63 -17.81
C ILE A 81 -14.22 1.20 -16.46
N TYR A 82 -13.11 0.74 -15.88
CA TYR A 82 -12.63 1.24 -14.60
C TYR A 82 -12.35 2.74 -14.65
N ARG A 83 -11.59 3.21 -15.64
CA ARG A 83 -11.27 4.64 -15.81
C ARG A 83 -12.54 5.49 -15.91
N GLY A 84 -13.55 5.00 -16.62
CA GLY A 84 -14.83 5.69 -16.82
C GLY A 84 -15.77 5.65 -15.61
N THR A 85 -15.68 4.64 -14.74
CA THR A 85 -16.71 4.38 -13.72
C THR A 85 -16.25 4.45 -12.26
N ARG A 86 -14.93 4.35 -11.97
CA ARG A 86 -14.40 4.25 -10.59
C ARG A 86 -14.83 5.35 -9.61
N GLY A 87 -15.19 6.54 -10.11
CA GLY A 87 -15.67 7.67 -9.32
C GLY A 87 -17.19 7.87 -9.32
N SER A 88 -17.95 6.96 -9.94
CA SER A 88 -19.39 7.13 -10.21
C SER A 88 -20.31 6.29 -9.32
N PHE A 89 -19.76 5.43 -8.47
CA PHE A 89 -20.55 4.54 -7.61
C PHE A 89 -21.01 5.25 -6.33
N PRO A 90 -22.30 5.56 -6.16
CA PRO A 90 -22.80 6.19 -4.94
C PRO A 90 -22.75 5.22 -3.75
N THR A 91 -22.48 5.74 -2.56
CA THR A 91 -22.61 4.94 -1.33
C THR A 91 -24.08 4.63 -1.05
N GLN A 92 -24.36 3.38 -0.64
CA GLN A 92 -25.68 2.99 -0.14
C GLN A 92 -25.76 3.06 1.39
N SER A 93 -24.63 3.12 2.08
CA SER A 93 -24.56 3.21 3.55
C SER A 93 -24.75 4.63 4.08
N GLY A 94 -24.75 5.63 3.20
CA GLY A 94 -24.69 7.04 3.55
C GLY A 94 -23.31 7.49 4.06
N LYS A 95 -22.33 6.56 4.14
CA LYS A 95 -20.95 6.85 4.53
C LYS A 95 -20.08 6.98 3.28
N SER A 96 -19.34 8.07 3.17
CA SER A 96 -18.34 8.27 2.13
C SER A 96 -17.17 9.07 2.69
N LEU A 97 -15.95 8.79 2.22
CA LEU A 97 -14.78 9.57 2.58
C LEU A 97 -15.00 11.07 2.36
N TYR A 98 -14.47 11.88 3.27
CA TYR A 98 -14.54 13.32 3.18
C TYR A 98 -14.02 13.82 1.82
N GLY A 99 -14.77 14.72 1.19
CA GLY A 99 -14.46 15.28 -0.13
C GLY A 99 -14.94 14.45 -1.33
N ARG A 100 -15.56 13.27 -1.13
CA ARG A 100 -16.09 12.42 -2.22
C ARG A 100 -17.55 12.64 -2.57
N GLY A 101 -18.27 13.50 -1.84
CA GLY A 101 -19.64 13.89 -2.19
C GLY A 101 -20.66 12.75 -2.26
N GLY A 102 -20.53 11.72 -1.41
CA GLY A 102 -21.43 10.57 -1.41
C GLY A 102 -21.06 9.45 -2.39
N TYR A 103 -19.88 9.52 -3.01
CA TYR A 103 -19.37 8.46 -3.88
C TYR A 103 -18.28 7.63 -3.20
N LEU A 104 -18.20 6.36 -3.58
CA LEU A 104 -17.19 5.43 -3.10
C LEU A 104 -15.83 5.71 -3.72
N TRP A 105 -14.78 5.17 -3.09
CA TRP A 105 -13.45 5.12 -3.67
C TRP A 105 -13.07 3.69 -4.00
N CYS A 106 -13.28 3.30 -5.25
CA CYS A 106 -12.73 2.06 -5.80
C CYS A 106 -11.22 2.23 -5.97
N TRP A 107 -10.43 1.41 -5.27
CA TRP A 107 -8.97 1.53 -5.27
C TRP A 107 -8.33 0.85 -6.48
N GLU A 108 -7.33 1.50 -7.06
CA GLU A 108 -6.57 0.97 -8.21
C GLU A 108 -5.71 -0.25 -7.87
N THR A 109 -5.50 -0.51 -6.58
CA THR A 109 -4.67 -1.62 -6.06
C THR A 109 -5.48 -2.88 -5.76
N LEU A 110 -6.82 -2.77 -5.74
CA LEU A 110 -7.78 -3.80 -5.30
C LEU A 110 -8.75 -4.15 -6.43
N ILE A 111 -8.20 -4.44 -7.60
CA ILE A 111 -8.94 -4.82 -8.79
C ILE A 111 -8.74 -6.31 -9.02
N TYR A 112 -9.84 -7.05 -9.01
CA TYR A 112 -9.85 -8.50 -9.17
C TYR A 112 -10.82 -8.88 -10.28
N ALA A 113 -10.53 -9.99 -10.97
CA ALA A 113 -11.37 -10.44 -12.06
C ALA A 113 -11.50 -11.95 -12.10
N VAL A 114 -12.70 -12.44 -12.39
CA VAL A 114 -12.92 -13.85 -12.74
C VAL A 114 -13.59 -13.93 -14.10
N GLY A 115 -13.20 -14.91 -14.91
CA GLY A 115 -13.87 -15.20 -16.15
C GLY A 115 -14.35 -16.64 -16.20
N TYR A 116 -15.40 -16.89 -16.96
CA TYR A 116 -15.97 -18.21 -17.20
C TYR A 116 -16.07 -18.48 -18.71
N GLU A 117 -15.65 -19.67 -19.13
CA GLU A 117 -15.70 -20.13 -20.53
C GLU A 117 -15.04 -19.14 -21.51
N ASP A 118 -15.76 -18.62 -22.50
CA ASP A 118 -15.24 -17.62 -23.44
C ASP A 118 -14.90 -16.28 -22.76
N GLY A 119 -15.58 -15.94 -21.67
CA GLY A 119 -15.22 -14.83 -20.78
C GLY A 119 -13.91 -15.06 -20.02
N ALA A 120 -13.56 -16.32 -19.70
CA ALA A 120 -12.26 -16.69 -19.14
C ALA A 120 -11.14 -16.51 -20.17
N SER A 121 -11.36 -16.90 -21.42
CA SER A 121 -10.39 -16.66 -22.49
C SER A 121 -10.12 -15.18 -22.72
N PHE A 122 -11.17 -14.34 -22.77
CA PHE A 122 -11.02 -12.89 -22.85
C PHE A 122 -10.23 -12.32 -21.66
N LEU A 123 -10.54 -12.75 -20.42
CA LEU A 123 -9.81 -12.29 -19.25
C LEU A 123 -8.34 -12.72 -19.29
N GLY A 124 -8.05 -13.89 -19.86
CA GLY A 124 -6.69 -14.34 -20.11
C GLY A 124 -5.93 -13.41 -21.05
N ASP A 125 -6.55 -13.03 -22.18
CA ASP A 125 -5.96 -12.11 -23.15
C ASP A 125 -5.77 -10.71 -22.53
N ALA A 126 -6.75 -10.24 -21.75
CA ALA A 126 -6.65 -9.01 -20.97
C ALA A 126 -5.50 -9.06 -19.95
N SER A 127 -5.24 -10.21 -19.33
CA SER A 127 -4.14 -10.39 -18.39
C SER A 127 -2.76 -10.33 -19.07
N ALA A 128 -2.66 -10.71 -20.34
CA ALA A 128 -1.43 -10.56 -21.12
C ALA A 128 -1.26 -9.14 -21.70
N ALA A 129 -2.37 -8.46 -22.03
CA ALA A 129 -2.37 -7.13 -22.63
C ALA A 129 -2.30 -5.98 -21.61
N CYS A 130 -2.85 -6.17 -20.42
CA CYS A 130 -2.93 -5.18 -19.34
C CYS A 130 -2.55 -5.79 -17.97
N PRO A 131 -1.38 -6.44 -17.84
CA PRO A 131 -1.03 -7.21 -16.63
C PRO A 131 -0.98 -6.38 -15.35
N SER A 132 -0.62 -5.09 -15.42
CA SER A 132 -0.58 -4.18 -14.28
C SER A 132 -1.95 -3.72 -13.77
N PHE A 133 -3.03 -4.00 -14.50
CA PHE A 133 -4.38 -3.58 -14.10
C PHE A 133 -4.94 -4.41 -12.95
N PHE A 134 -4.61 -5.71 -12.88
CA PHE A 134 -5.18 -6.64 -11.90
C PHE A 134 -4.23 -6.91 -10.73
N ALA A 135 -4.79 -7.00 -9.53
CA ALA A 135 -4.11 -7.60 -8.37
C ALA A 135 -4.10 -9.14 -8.49
N ALA A 136 -5.23 -9.73 -8.87
CA ALA A 136 -5.31 -11.16 -9.21
C ALA A 136 -6.50 -11.46 -10.14
N ALA A 137 -6.40 -12.57 -10.88
CA ALA A 137 -7.49 -13.07 -11.72
C ALA A 137 -7.64 -14.60 -11.71
N ALA A 138 -8.86 -15.08 -11.94
CA ALA A 138 -9.18 -16.51 -12.04
C ALA A 138 -9.90 -16.81 -13.37
N LEU A 139 -9.50 -17.90 -14.03
CA LEU A 139 -10.00 -18.29 -15.35
C LEU A 139 -10.63 -19.68 -15.22
N VAL A 140 -11.96 -19.75 -15.34
CA VAL A 140 -12.72 -20.98 -15.16
C VAL A 140 -13.20 -21.50 -16.51
N GLY A 141 -12.69 -22.65 -16.94
CA GLY A 141 -13.11 -23.28 -18.20
C GLY A 141 -12.66 -22.55 -19.47
N GLY A 142 -11.64 -21.69 -19.38
CA GLY A 142 -11.04 -21.00 -20.52
C GLY A 142 -9.59 -20.60 -20.24
N VAL A 143 -8.83 -20.37 -21.31
CA VAL A 143 -7.40 -19.99 -21.25
C VAL A 143 -7.11 -18.87 -22.27
N PRO A 144 -6.08 -18.03 -22.04
CA PRO A 144 -5.67 -17.00 -23.00
C PRO A 144 -5.32 -17.61 -24.36
N GLN A 145 -5.67 -16.89 -25.41
CA GLN A 145 -5.46 -17.23 -26.81
C GLN A 145 -4.47 -16.28 -27.51
N ASP A 146 -4.30 -15.05 -27.03
CA ASP A 146 -3.37 -14.06 -27.58
C ASP A 146 -2.35 -13.57 -26.53
N TYR A 147 -1.08 -13.78 -26.83
CA TYR A 147 0.06 -13.36 -26.01
C TYR A 147 0.90 -12.27 -26.69
N THR A 148 0.58 -11.91 -27.94
CA THR A 148 1.33 -10.92 -28.72
C THR A 148 1.35 -9.52 -28.10
N PRO A 149 0.34 -9.07 -27.32
CA PRO A 149 0.42 -7.81 -26.58
C PRO A 149 1.54 -7.79 -25.53
N GLY A 150 2.10 -8.95 -25.16
CA GLY A 150 3.24 -9.06 -24.26
C GLY A 150 4.49 -8.30 -24.70
N GLU A 151 4.70 -8.14 -26.01
CA GLU A 151 5.85 -7.43 -26.58
C GLU A 151 5.63 -5.90 -26.66
N ARG A 152 4.47 -5.40 -26.22
CA ARG A 152 4.18 -3.97 -26.17
C ARG A 152 4.72 -3.38 -24.87
N PRO A 153 5.14 -2.10 -24.86
CA PRO A 153 5.41 -1.37 -23.61
C PRO A 153 4.22 -1.43 -22.67
N SER A 154 4.48 -1.43 -21.37
CA SER A 154 3.42 -1.42 -20.37
C SER A 154 2.57 -0.15 -20.46
N SER A 155 1.37 -0.24 -19.90
CA SER A 155 0.43 0.89 -19.88
C SER A 155 0.79 1.98 -18.86
N HIS A 156 1.79 1.73 -18.01
CA HIS A 156 2.12 2.57 -16.84
C HIS A 156 0.88 2.85 -15.98
N TRP A 157 0.13 1.81 -15.64
CA TRP A 157 -1.22 1.88 -15.07
C TRP A 157 -1.43 2.96 -13.99
N LEU A 158 -0.41 3.20 -13.16
CA LEU A 158 -0.47 4.07 -11.99
C LEU A 158 0.27 5.41 -12.16
N VAL A 159 1.07 5.58 -13.22
CA VAL A 159 1.87 6.78 -13.47
C VAL A 159 1.75 7.20 -14.93
N GLU A 160 1.24 8.41 -15.17
CA GLU A 160 1.08 8.91 -16.53
C GLU A 160 2.41 9.28 -17.20
N ASN A 161 3.32 9.93 -16.45
CA ASN A 161 4.59 10.45 -16.97
C ASN A 161 5.78 9.70 -16.37
N VAL A 162 6.16 8.59 -17.00
CA VAL A 162 7.34 7.82 -16.57
C VAL A 162 8.63 8.39 -17.17
N SER A 163 9.75 8.15 -16.49
CA SER A 163 11.06 8.49 -16.99
C SER A 163 11.42 7.74 -18.28
N ALA A 164 12.24 8.35 -19.14
CA ALA A 164 12.58 7.79 -20.46
C ALA A 164 13.35 6.45 -20.41
N ASP A 165 13.92 6.10 -19.26
CA ASP A 165 14.60 4.84 -19.01
C ASP A 165 13.68 3.74 -18.44
N TYR A 166 12.41 4.04 -18.14
CA TYR A 166 11.41 3.02 -17.83
C TYR A 166 10.90 2.40 -19.15
N LYS A 167 11.30 1.15 -19.41
CA LYS A 167 11.07 0.45 -20.70
C LYS A 167 10.41 -0.92 -20.54
N THR A 168 9.72 -1.13 -19.43
CA THR A 168 9.11 -2.42 -19.09
C THR A 168 8.06 -2.83 -20.13
N LEU A 169 8.15 -4.07 -20.59
CA LEU A 169 7.16 -4.69 -21.48
C LEU A 169 6.05 -5.34 -20.65
N ASN A 170 4.87 -5.51 -21.25
CA ASN A 170 3.76 -6.23 -20.62
C ASN A 170 4.18 -7.62 -20.12
N ARG A 171 4.91 -8.39 -20.93
CA ARG A 171 5.33 -9.74 -20.52
C ARG A 171 6.26 -9.76 -19.30
N GLU A 172 6.92 -8.64 -18.98
CA GLU A 172 7.83 -8.52 -17.82
C GLU A 172 7.11 -8.16 -16.53
N LEU A 173 5.80 -7.88 -16.59
CA LEU A 173 5.00 -7.50 -15.43
C LEU A 173 4.35 -8.73 -14.79
N PRO A 174 4.63 -8.99 -13.50
CA PRO A 174 4.11 -10.17 -12.84
C PRO A 174 2.58 -10.14 -12.70
N VAL A 175 1.97 -11.33 -12.71
CA VAL A 175 0.54 -11.58 -12.55
C VAL A 175 0.27 -12.62 -11.46
N CYS A 176 -0.93 -12.56 -10.89
CA CYS A 176 -1.46 -13.59 -10.00
C CYS A 176 -2.67 -14.25 -10.67
N LEU A 177 -2.50 -15.49 -11.16
CA LEU A 177 -3.50 -16.19 -11.96
C LEU A 177 -3.86 -17.55 -11.39
N TRP A 178 -5.13 -17.90 -11.42
CA TRP A 178 -5.60 -19.27 -11.19
C TRP A 178 -6.36 -19.80 -12.40
N LEU A 179 -5.77 -20.78 -13.07
CA LEU A 179 -6.30 -21.49 -14.22
C LEU A 179 -7.05 -22.73 -13.74
N MET A 180 -8.35 -22.81 -14.04
CA MET A 180 -9.20 -23.95 -13.71
C MET A 180 -9.67 -24.58 -15.02
N VAL A 181 -9.00 -25.65 -15.42
CA VAL A 181 -9.13 -26.27 -16.75
C VAL A 181 -9.61 -27.71 -16.63
N ARG A 182 -10.14 -28.28 -17.73
CA ARG A 182 -10.55 -29.69 -17.71
C ARG A 182 -9.33 -30.60 -17.74
N GLU A 183 -8.44 -30.34 -18.70
CA GLU A 183 -7.18 -31.06 -18.87
C GLU A 183 -5.99 -30.13 -18.66
N ARG A 184 -4.95 -30.64 -17.98
CA ARG A 184 -3.75 -29.88 -17.62
C ARG A 184 -3.03 -29.28 -18.84
N GLN A 185 -3.13 -29.93 -20.00
CA GLN A 185 -2.51 -29.52 -21.26
C GLN A 185 -3.12 -28.23 -21.82
N GLU A 186 -4.40 -27.93 -21.52
CA GLU A 186 -5.06 -26.69 -21.95
C GLU A 186 -4.33 -25.45 -21.42
N ALA A 187 -3.77 -25.55 -20.21
CA ALA A 187 -3.07 -24.47 -19.53
C ALA A 187 -1.59 -24.31 -19.96
N ASP A 188 -1.02 -25.22 -20.76
CA ASP A 188 0.43 -25.28 -21.01
C ASP A 188 1.03 -23.98 -21.57
N ALA A 189 0.33 -23.34 -22.53
CA ALA A 189 0.78 -22.08 -23.11
C ALA A 189 0.76 -20.94 -22.09
N ALA A 190 -0.34 -20.83 -21.32
CA ALA A 190 -0.51 -19.81 -20.30
C ALA A 190 0.55 -19.96 -19.20
N VAL A 191 0.80 -21.19 -18.76
CA VAL A 191 1.80 -21.50 -17.73
C VAL A 191 3.19 -21.13 -18.21
N ARG A 192 3.57 -21.49 -19.45
CA ARG A 192 4.87 -21.08 -20.01
C ARG A 192 5.04 -19.55 -20.04
N TYR A 193 4.02 -18.84 -20.50
CA TYR A 193 4.08 -17.39 -20.62
C TYR A 193 4.13 -16.70 -19.25
N PHE A 194 3.18 -17.00 -18.36
CA PHE A 194 3.06 -16.29 -17.08
C PHE A 194 4.07 -16.76 -16.03
N ASN A 195 4.60 -17.99 -16.09
CA ASN A 195 5.72 -18.36 -15.24
C ASN A 195 7.00 -17.62 -15.64
N TRP A 196 7.23 -17.40 -16.93
CA TRP A 196 8.34 -16.57 -17.39
C TRP A 196 8.16 -15.13 -16.90
N SER A 197 6.95 -14.57 -17.06
CA SER A 197 6.59 -13.23 -16.58
C SER A 197 6.80 -13.06 -15.08
N ASN A 198 6.39 -14.06 -14.29
CA ASN A 198 6.57 -14.06 -12.84
C ASN A 198 8.00 -14.38 -12.39
N GLY A 199 8.91 -14.77 -13.28
CA GLY A 199 10.23 -15.28 -12.90
C GLY A 199 10.17 -16.51 -11.99
N ALA A 200 9.11 -17.33 -12.10
CA ALA A 200 8.93 -18.51 -11.28
C ALA A 200 10.03 -19.55 -11.56
N GLN A 201 10.56 -20.15 -10.49
CA GLN A 201 11.67 -21.12 -10.57
C GLN A 201 11.25 -22.49 -10.01
N GLY A 202 11.79 -23.56 -10.59
CA GLY A 202 11.58 -24.92 -10.10
C GLY A 202 10.27 -25.58 -10.55
N PRO A 203 10.03 -26.84 -10.13
CA PRO A 203 8.76 -27.52 -10.40
C PRO A 203 7.62 -26.87 -9.59
N GLY A 204 6.41 -26.94 -10.12
CA GLY A 204 5.23 -26.49 -9.38
C GLY A 204 4.99 -27.35 -8.12
N CYS A 205 4.44 -26.74 -7.08
CA CYS A 205 4.10 -27.41 -5.83
C CYS A 205 2.61 -27.72 -5.78
N GLU A 206 2.24 -28.94 -5.37
CA GLU A 206 0.85 -29.27 -5.10
C GLU A 206 0.41 -28.65 -3.78
N GLU A 207 -0.60 -27.80 -3.84
CA GLU A 207 -1.21 -27.13 -2.68
C GLU A 207 -2.73 -27.36 -2.67
N MET A 208 -3.33 -27.25 -1.50
CA MET A 208 -4.76 -27.46 -1.27
C MET A 208 -5.40 -26.11 -0.90
N PHE A 209 -6.38 -25.66 -1.68
CA PHE A 209 -7.12 -24.41 -1.45
C PHE A 209 -8.57 -24.74 -1.15
N ASP A 210 -8.92 -24.77 0.14
CA ASP A 210 -10.15 -25.39 0.62
C ASP A 210 -10.28 -26.84 0.12
N ASP A 211 -11.19 -27.12 -0.80
CA ASP A 211 -11.42 -28.42 -1.43
C ASP A 211 -10.87 -28.53 -2.87
N ILE A 212 -10.16 -27.51 -3.36
CA ILE A 212 -9.60 -27.45 -4.73
C ILE A 212 -8.08 -27.60 -4.72
N SER A 213 -7.58 -28.71 -5.27
CA SER A 213 -6.15 -28.97 -5.39
C SER A 213 -5.60 -28.18 -6.58
N ALA A 214 -4.39 -27.63 -6.44
CA ALA A 214 -3.73 -26.94 -7.54
C ALA A 214 -2.22 -27.17 -7.54
N THR A 215 -1.65 -27.29 -8.74
CA THR A 215 -0.23 -27.10 -8.97
C THR A 215 0.08 -25.61 -8.98
N VAL A 216 0.99 -25.15 -8.12
CA VAL A 216 1.31 -23.74 -7.92
C VAL A 216 2.75 -23.44 -8.32
N TYR A 217 2.91 -22.43 -9.17
CA TYR A 217 4.21 -21.88 -9.57
C TYR A 217 4.31 -20.47 -8.99
N ARG A 218 5.32 -20.21 -8.14
CA ARG A 218 5.50 -18.93 -7.45
C ARG A 218 6.82 -18.28 -7.85
N ALA A 219 6.79 -16.96 -7.93
CA ALA A 219 8.01 -16.17 -7.91
C ALA A 219 8.73 -16.30 -6.55
N PRO A 220 10.06 -16.16 -6.49
CA PRO A 220 10.82 -16.17 -5.23
C PRO A 220 10.53 -14.98 -4.30
N ASP A 221 9.81 -13.96 -4.76
CA ASP A 221 9.66 -12.63 -4.13
C ASP A 221 8.56 -12.55 -3.05
N GLY A 222 8.17 -13.68 -2.48
CA GLY A 222 7.11 -13.77 -1.45
C GLY A 222 5.79 -14.35 -1.96
N GLY A 223 5.72 -14.76 -3.23
CA GLY A 223 4.69 -15.68 -3.72
C GLY A 223 3.35 -15.06 -4.12
N ALA A 224 3.25 -13.73 -4.22
CA ALA A 224 2.08 -13.06 -4.77
C ALA A 224 1.99 -13.20 -6.29
N ALA A 225 3.11 -13.02 -6.99
CA ALA A 225 3.25 -13.37 -8.39
C ALA A 225 3.26 -14.90 -8.53
N GLN A 226 2.17 -15.44 -9.07
CA GLN A 226 1.96 -16.89 -9.12
C GLN A 226 1.01 -17.31 -10.24
N VAL A 227 1.16 -18.56 -10.69
CA VAL A 227 0.19 -19.26 -11.54
C VAL A 227 -0.23 -20.53 -10.81
N ARG A 228 -1.54 -20.69 -10.58
CA ARG A 228 -2.15 -21.91 -10.04
C ARG A 228 -2.88 -22.65 -11.14
N ILE A 229 -2.85 -23.98 -11.12
CA ILE A 229 -3.57 -24.81 -12.08
C ILE A 229 -4.36 -25.88 -11.34
N SER A 230 -5.67 -25.88 -11.51
CA SER A 230 -6.55 -26.94 -11.02
C SER A 230 -7.19 -27.65 -12.21
N THR A 231 -7.18 -28.97 -12.19
CA THR A 231 -7.82 -29.81 -13.21
C THR A 231 -9.13 -30.38 -12.70
N GLY A 232 -10.17 -30.30 -13.53
CA GLY A 232 -11.49 -30.78 -13.15
C GLY A 232 -12.62 -30.12 -13.93
N THR A 233 -13.85 -30.41 -13.52
CA THR A 233 -15.02 -29.70 -14.03
C THR A 233 -15.44 -28.67 -13.00
N PHE A 234 -15.28 -27.40 -13.35
CA PHE A 234 -15.61 -26.25 -12.52
C PHE A 234 -16.70 -25.43 -13.22
N GLY A 235 -17.67 -24.94 -12.48
CA GLY A 235 -18.74 -24.11 -12.99
C GLY A 235 -18.91 -22.83 -12.18
N PRO A 236 -19.93 -22.03 -12.49
CA PRO A 236 -20.24 -20.82 -11.74
C PRO A 236 -21.01 -21.16 -10.45
N GLU A 237 -20.52 -22.08 -9.62
CA GLU A 237 -21.16 -22.38 -8.34
C GLU A 237 -20.72 -21.40 -7.24
N PRO A 238 -21.61 -21.02 -6.29
CA PRO A 238 -21.25 -20.15 -5.18
C PRO A 238 -20.08 -20.64 -4.31
N ALA A 239 -19.88 -21.96 -4.22
CA ALA A 239 -18.75 -22.54 -3.50
C ALA A 239 -17.42 -22.16 -4.17
N LEU A 240 -17.33 -22.29 -5.49
CA LEU A 240 -16.13 -21.92 -6.24
C LEU A 240 -15.82 -20.44 -6.10
N ALA A 241 -16.83 -19.58 -6.22
CA ALA A 241 -16.65 -18.13 -6.08
C ALA A 241 -16.09 -17.76 -4.70
N ARG A 242 -16.56 -18.42 -3.63
CA ARG A 242 -16.02 -18.21 -2.28
C ARG A 242 -14.56 -18.64 -2.16
N THR A 243 -14.20 -19.81 -2.70
CA THR A 243 -12.82 -20.31 -2.69
C THR A 243 -11.89 -19.37 -3.47
N VAL A 244 -12.28 -18.94 -4.67
CA VAL A 244 -11.48 -17.96 -5.45
C VAL A 244 -11.31 -16.67 -4.67
N PHE A 245 -12.38 -16.16 -4.07
CA PHE A 245 -12.31 -14.91 -3.31
C PHE A 245 -11.39 -15.01 -2.09
N SER A 246 -11.60 -16.00 -1.21
CA SER A 246 -10.86 -16.13 0.05
C SER A 246 -9.43 -16.62 -0.12
N GLN A 247 -9.15 -17.46 -1.14
CA GLN A 247 -7.85 -18.09 -1.34
C GLN A 247 -6.96 -17.35 -2.37
N LEU A 248 -7.53 -16.45 -3.17
CA LEU A 248 -6.78 -15.68 -4.18
C LEU A 248 -6.96 -14.18 -4.00
N PHE A 249 -8.20 -13.66 -4.11
CA PHE A 249 -8.43 -12.21 -4.17
C PHE A 249 -8.13 -11.51 -2.84
N GLU A 250 -8.47 -12.10 -1.71
CA GLU A 250 -8.16 -11.53 -0.40
C GLU A 250 -6.69 -11.68 0.03
N ARG A 251 -5.86 -12.34 -0.79
CA ARG A 251 -4.47 -12.70 -0.45
C ARG A 251 -3.43 -11.85 -1.15
N VAL A 252 -3.83 -11.08 -2.16
CA VAL A 252 -2.93 -10.36 -3.04
C VAL A 252 -3.43 -8.94 -3.27
N ILE A 253 -2.49 -8.00 -3.27
CA ILE A 253 -2.70 -6.60 -3.60
C ILE A 253 -1.63 -6.15 -4.58
N ARG A 254 -1.96 -5.17 -5.44
CA ARG A 254 -0.97 -4.50 -6.31
C ARG A 254 -0.68 -3.11 -5.78
N TRP A 255 0.37 -2.95 -4.99
CA TRP A 255 0.70 -1.67 -4.36
C TRP A 255 1.13 -0.61 -5.38
N LYS A 256 0.80 0.66 -5.09
CA LYS A 256 1.26 1.82 -5.86
C LYS A 256 2.69 2.22 -5.48
N ASN A 257 3.67 1.45 -5.93
CA ASN A 257 5.08 1.73 -5.67
C ASN A 257 5.85 2.20 -6.91
N GLY A 258 5.21 2.27 -8.08
CA GLY A 258 5.84 2.64 -9.35
C GLY A 258 4.83 2.66 -10.48
N PRO A 259 5.29 2.76 -11.75
CA PRO A 259 4.40 2.92 -12.89
C PRO A 259 3.36 1.81 -13.07
N ASP A 260 3.75 0.56 -12.82
CA ASP A 260 2.88 -0.62 -13.00
C ASP A 260 2.53 -1.34 -11.69
N GLY A 261 2.94 -0.75 -10.56
CA GLY A 261 2.75 -1.29 -9.23
C GLY A 261 3.49 -2.63 -8.99
N LYS A 262 3.39 -3.12 -7.77
CA LYS A 262 4.04 -4.38 -7.35
C LYS A 262 3.05 -5.27 -6.66
N LEU A 263 2.96 -6.52 -7.13
CA LEU A 263 2.19 -7.55 -6.45
C LEU A 263 2.84 -7.88 -5.11
N ALA A 264 2.03 -7.96 -4.07
CA ALA A 264 2.48 -8.34 -2.75
C ALA A 264 1.43 -9.23 -2.07
N PRO A 265 1.87 -10.18 -1.22
CA PRO A 265 0.97 -10.86 -0.30
C PRO A 265 0.39 -9.83 0.67
N PHE A 266 -0.85 -10.06 1.09
CA PHE A 266 -1.55 -9.17 2.02
C PHE A 266 -2.47 -9.99 2.90
N MET A 267 -2.56 -9.65 4.20
CA MET A 267 -3.51 -10.32 5.08
C MET A 267 -4.94 -9.85 4.78
N SER A 268 -5.88 -10.79 4.77
CA SER A 268 -7.29 -10.42 4.78
C SER A 268 -7.60 -9.63 6.06
N ARG A 269 -8.67 -8.82 6.03
CA ARG A 269 -9.12 -8.10 7.23
C ARG A 269 -9.36 -9.07 8.40
N ALA A 270 -9.95 -10.23 8.14
CA ALA A 270 -10.21 -11.22 9.19
C ALA A 270 -8.90 -11.76 9.79
N ASP A 271 -7.93 -12.11 8.94
CA ASP A 271 -6.65 -12.67 9.38
C ASP A 271 -5.81 -11.63 10.13
N PHE A 272 -5.82 -10.37 9.69
CA PHE A 272 -5.11 -9.30 10.39
C PHE A 272 -5.60 -9.16 11.84
N TYR A 273 -6.92 -9.13 12.05
CA TYR A 273 -7.51 -9.00 13.39
C TYR A 273 -7.39 -10.28 14.23
N ALA A 274 -7.23 -11.44 13.60
CA ALA A 274 -6.96 -12.70 14.28
C ALA A 274 -5.47 -12.89 14.60
N SER A 275 -4.58 -12.17 13.91
CA SER A 275 -3.14 -12.30 14.05
C SER A 275 -2.64 -11.70 15.36
N PRO A 276 -1.76 -12.41 16.11
CA PRO A 276 -1.10 -11.84 17.29
C PRO A 276 -0.01 -10.83 16.93
N ARG A 277 0.35 -10.69 15.64
CA ARG A 277 1.41 -9.80 15.15
C ARG A 277 1.14 -8.32 15.49
N PHE A 278 -0.14 -7.95 15.52
CA PHE A 278 -0.60 -6.58 15.78
C PHE A 278 -1.62 -6.58 16.92
N ALA A 279 -1.17 -6.23 18.12
CA ALA A 279 -2.05 -6.14 19.27
C ALA A 279 -2.93 -4.89 19.18
N LEU A 280 -4.25 -5.06 19.15
CA LEU A 280 -5.19 -3.94 19.22
C LEU A 280 -5.25 -3.38 20.66
N ASP A 281 -5.03 -2.08 20.79
CA ASP A 281 -5.30 -1.31 22.01
C ASP A 281 -6.11 -0.06 21.65
N SER A 282 -6.57 0.69 22.65
CA SER A 282 -7.35 1.90 22.41
C SER A 282 -7.16 2.95 23.49
N VAL A 283 -7.40 4.21 23.12
CA VAL A 283 -7.48 5.34 24.04
C VAL A 283 -8.73 6.17 23.75
N VAL A 284 -9.17 6.93 24.75
CA VAL A 284 -10.26 7.90 24.60
C VAL A 284 -9.67 9.31 24.55
N TYR A 285 -10.08 10.09 23.55
CA TYR A 285 -9.72 11.50 23.40
C TYR A 285 -10.91 12.27 22.81
N GLY A 286 -11.20 13.46 23.36
CA GLY A 286 -12.33 14.28 22.89
C GLY A 286 -13.69 13.56 22.89
N GLY A 287 -13.90 12.59 23.80
CA GLY A 287 -15.12 11.77 23.87
C GLY A 287 -15.22 10.68 22.79
N ARG A 288 -14.18 10.45 21.99
CA ARG A 288 -14.11 9.41 20.95
C ARG A 288 -13.11 8.33 21.33
N SER A 289 -13.39 7.09 20.94
CA SER A 289 -12.46 5.98 21.04
C SER A 289 -11.57 5.94 19.79
N TYR A 290 -10.26 5.84 19.99
CA TYR A 290 -9.27 5.67 18.94
C TYR A 290 -8.60 4.31 19.14
N GLY A 291 -8.82 3.40 18.18
CA GLY A 291 -8.08 2.15 18.12
C GLY A 291 -6.68 2.40 17.57
N PHE A 292 -5.72 1.57 17.98
CA PHE A 292 -4.40 1.54 17.37
C PHE A 292 -3.81 0.15 17.51
N PHE A 293 -3.04 -0.24 16.50
CA PHE A 293 -2.32 -1.50 16.51
C PHE A 293 -0.90 -1.30 17.03
N VAL A 294 -0.46 -2.20 17.89
CA VAL A 294 0.89 -2.20 18.46
C VAL A 294 1.62 -3.44 17.98
N HIS A 295 2.80 -3.24 17.42
CA HIS A 295 3.67 -4.32 17.00
C HIS A 295 4.98 -4.26 17.82
N VAL A 296 5.17 -5.30 18.63
CA VAL A 296 6.43 -5.59 19.32
C VAL A 296 7.27 -6.43 18.36
N PRO A 297 8.57 -6.09 18.15
CA PRO A 297 9.43 -6.86 17.26
C PRO A 297 9.41 -8.36 17.53
N GLU A 298 9.35 -9.16 16.47
CA GLU A 298 9.31 -10.61 16.54
C GLU A 298 10.49 -11.18 17.34
N GLY A 299 10.15 -12.08 18.25
CA GLY A 299 11.06 -12.70 19.21
C GLY A 299 11.17 -11.94 20.54
N LEU A 300 10.78 -10.66 20.62
CA LEU A 300 10.81 -9.93 21.88
C LEU A 300 9.48 -10.06 22.63
N THR A 301 9.58 -10.29 23.93
CA THR A 301 8.45 -10.11 24.86
C THR A 301 8.22 -8.62 25.15
N ALA A 302 7.05 -8.28 25.69
CA ALA A 302 6.77 -6.91 26.12
C ALA A 302 7.77 -6.38 27.18
N GLU A 303 8.33 -7.26 28.02
CA GLU A 303 9.35 -6.89 29.01
C GLU A 303 10.69 -6.59 28.34
N GLN A 304 11.13 -7.42 27.39
CA GLN A 304 12.37 -7.20 26.62
C GLN A 304 12.27 -5.96 25.70
N ALA A 305 11.06 -5.55 25.33
CA ALA A 305 10.80 -4.34 24.57
C ALA A 305 10.83 -3.05 25.42
N ARG A 306 10.98 -3.14 26.74
CA ARG A 306 11.06 -1.94 27.59
C ARG A 306 12.26 -1.07 27.22
N GLY A 307 12.07 0.25 27.28
CA GLY A 307 13.05 1.25 26.89
C GLY A 307 13.31 1.36 25.39
N LEU A 308 12.58 0.64 24.54
CA LEU A 308 12.63 0.87 23.10
C LEU A 308 12.02 2.24 22.73
N PRO A 309 12.58 2.92 21.71
CA PRO A 309 11.90 4.00 20.99
C PRO A 309 10.51 3.60 20.52
N LEU A 310 9.67 4.60 20.26
CA LEU A 310 8.36 4.42 19.63
C LEU A 310 8.36 5.08 18.26
N VAL A 311 7.89 4.35 17.25
CA VAL A 311 7.54 4.91 15.93
C VAL A 311 6.02 4.86 15.77
N PHE A 312 5.40 6.03 15.55
CA PHE A 312 4.02 6.11 15.05
C PHE A 312 4.02 6.12 13.53
N SER A 313 3.26 5.20 12.92
CA SER A 313 3.03 5.14 11.47
C SER A 313 1.57 5.48 11.15
N VAL A 314 1.33 6.70 10.67
CA VAL A 314 -0.01 7.29 10.53
C VAL A 314 -0.54 7.11 9.10
N HIS A 315 -1.69 6.46 9.00
CA HIS A 315 -2.30 6.10 7.71
C HIS A 315 -2.82 7.29 6.91
N GLY A 316 -2.92 7.13 5.58
CA GLY A 316 -3.54 8.10 4.69
C GLY A 316 -5.07 8.08 4.75
N ARG A 317 -5.70 9.08 4.10
CA ARG A 317 -7.17 9.13 3.98
C ARG A 317 -7.65 7.90 3.23
N GLY A 318 -8.64 7.21 3.75
CA GLY A 318 -9.20 6.00 3.13
C GLY A 318 -8.32 4.77 3.24
N GLU A 319 -7.20 4.80 3.97
CA GLU A 319 -6.32 3.65 4.19
C GLU A 319 -6.49 3.17 5.65
N PRO A 320 -7.30 2.16 5.95
CA PRO A 320 -7.55 1.77 7.33
C PRO A 320 -6.26 1.22 7.95
N ALA A 321 -6.06 1.44 9.25
CA ALA A 321 -4.80 1.12 9.93
C ALA A 321 -4.34 -0.33 9.73
N TRP A 322 -5.27 -1.29 9.68
CA TRP A 322 -4.95 -2.70 9.46
C TRP A 322 -4.32 -2.98 8.09
N MET A 323 -4.72 -2.23 7.06
CA MET A 323 -4.13 -2.33 5.72
C MET A 323 -2.82 -1.55 5.63
N PHE A 324 -2.77 -0.37 6.27
CA PHE A 324 -1.60 0.49 6.24
C PHE A 324 -0.40 -0.11 6.98
N ALA A 325 -0.64 -0.89 8.04
CA ALA A 325 0.38 -1.55 8.83
C ALA A 325 1.32 -2.47 8.02
N GLU A 326 0.82 -3.06 6.92
CA GLU A 326 1.59 -3.96 6.05
C GLU A 326 2.16 -3.27 4.80
N LYS A 327 1.79 -2.01 4.52
CA LYS A 327 2.07 -1.32 3.24
C LYS A 327 3.51 -0.81 3.14
N ASN A 328 4.01 -0.23 4.22
CA ASN A 328 5.20 0.63 4.20
C ASN A 328 6.45 -0.02 4.81
N GLY A 329 6.36 -1.25 5.34
CA GLY A 329 7.52 -2.01 5.82
C GLY A 329 8.04 -1.65 7.21
N TRP A 330 7.36 -0.79 7.97
CA TRP A 330 7.75 -0.48 9.36
C TRP A 330 7.73 -1.70 10.26
N ASP A 331 6.77 -2.61 10.06
CA ASP A 331 6.63 -3.86 10.82
C ASP A 331 7.80 -4.81 10.54
N ARG A 332 8.16 -5.00 9.26
CA ARG A 332 9.31 -5.83 8.87
C ARG A 332 10.63 -5.25 9.37
N LEU A 333 10.78 -3.93 9.32
CA LEU A 333 11.98 -3.27 9.84
C LEU A 333 12.08 -3.37 11.37
N ALA A 334 10.94 -3.34 12.07
CA ALA A 334 10.89 -3.58 13.51
C ALA A 334 11.39 -4.99 13.84
N ASP A 335 10.89 -6.01 13.13
CA ASP A 335 11.32 -7.41 13.29
C ASP A 335 12.81 -7.61 12.97
N GLU A 336 13.27 -7.04 11.87
CA GLU A 336 14.65 -7.14 11.40
C GLU A 336 15.63 -6.57 12.43
N THR A 337 15.31 -5.40 12.99
CA THR A 337 16.25 -4.64 13.84
C THR A 337 16.07 -4.87 15.32
N GLY A 338 14.86 -5.22 15.78
CA GLY A 338 14.50 -5.26 17.20
C GLY A 338 14.59 -3.90 17.91
N ALA A 339 14.65 -2.80 17.16
CA ALA A 339 15.17 -1.52 17.65
C ALA A 339 14.11 -0.48 18.06
N PHE A 340 12.81 -0.75 17.83
CA PHE A 340 11.71 0.13 18.20
C PHE A 340 10.39 -0.63 18.36
N LEU A 341 9.47 -0.05 19.12
CA LEU A 341 8.06 -0.44 19.14
C LEU A 341 7.33 0.33 18.02
N LEU A 342 6.48 -0.36 17.25
CA LEU A 342 5.64 0.27 16.22
C LEU A 342 4.22 0.45 16.75
N ALA A 343 3.65 1.65 16.55
CA ALA A 343 2.24 1.92 16.74
C ALA A 343 1.61 2.45 15.46
N VAL A 344 0.49 1.85 15.05
CA VAL A 344 -0.28 2.21 13.84
C VAL A 344 -1.67 2.65 14.30
N PRO A 345 -1.87 3.96 14.56
CA PRO A 345 -3.14 4.46 15.06
C PRO A 345 -4.18 4.55 13.97
N ASP A 346 -5.46 4.37 14.32
CA ASP A 346 -6.61 4.39 13.41
C ASP A 346 -7.54 5.55 13.76
N SER A 347 -7.82 6.40 12.78
CA SER A 347 -8.67 7.58 12.99
C SER A 347 -10.11 7.33 12.54
N PRO A 348 -11.12 7.78 13.30
CA PRO A 348 -12.52 7.66 12.91
C PRO A 348 -12.80 8.20 11.51
N GLU A 349 -13.65 7.49 10.76
CA GLU A 349 -14.01 7.80 9.36
C GLU A 349 -12.82 7.70 8.39
N ASN A 350 -11.72 7.08 8.82
CA ASN A 350 -10.54 6.79 8.03
C ASN A 350 -9.89 8.07 7.44
N ILE A 351 -9.83 9.12 8.25
CA ILE A 351 -9.25 10.42 7.91
C ILE A 351 -8.79 11.14 9.19
N TRP A 352 -7.75 11.95 9.08
CA TRP A 352 -7.14 12.73 10.16
C TRP A 352 -7.46 14.22 10.06
N PHE A 353 -7.81 14.83 11.18
CA PHE A 353 -7.99 16.28 11.35
C PHE A 353 -7.26 16.77 12.61
N LEU A 354 -6.41 17.79 12.52
CA LEU A 354 -5.59 18.28 13.63
C LEU A 354 -6.42 18.64 14.88
N GLU A 355 -7.51 19.37 14.71
CA GLU A 355 -8.38 19.84 15.80
C GLU A 355 -9.05 18.68 16.53
N ARG A 356 -9.42 17.64 15.79
CA ARG A 356 -10.11 16.45 16.32
C ARG A 356 -9.12 15.46 16.93
N ASP A 357 -8.00 15.23 16.27
CA ASP A 357 -7.16 14.05 16.50
C ASP A 357 -5.79 14.38 17.09
N GLY A 358 -5.28 15.60 16.93
CA GLY A 358 -3.87 15.91 17.24
C GLY A 358 -3.44 15.62 18.67
N GLY A 359 -4.34 15.74 19.65
CA GLY A 359 -4.04 15.42 21.06
C GLY A 359 -4.06 13.92 21.39
N VAL A 360 -4.51 13.06 20.48
CA VAL A 360 -4.59 11.60 20.71
C VAL A 360 -3.22 10.97 20.89
N PHE A 361 -2.19 11.48 20.20
CA PHE A 361 -0.83 10.96 20.29
C PHE A 361 -0.27 11.00 21.71
N ALA A 362 -0.55 12.08 22.47
CA ALA A 362 -0.15 12.16 23.88
C ALA A 362 -0.80 11.04 24.72
N ARG A 363 -2.09 10.75 24.47
CA ARG A 363 -2.81 9.67 25.15
C ARG A 363 -2.25 8.29 24.82
N MET A 364 -1.90 8.07 23.54
CA MET A 364 -1.27 6.82 23.10
C MET A 364 0.13 6.65 23.69
N ILE A 365 0.95 7.72 23.74
CA ILE A 365 2.27 7.69 24.38
C ILE A 365 2.16 7.32 25.87
N ASP A 366 1.23 7.92 26.60
CA ASP A 366 1.00 7.58 28.02
C ASP A 366 0.58 6.12 28.19
N ARG A 367 -0.33 5.63 27.34
CA ARG A 367 -0.80 4.24 27.34
C ARG A 367 0.33 3.26 27.04
N LEU A 368 1.11 3.53 25.99
CA LEU A 368 2.24 2.70 25.55
C LEU A 368 3.39 2.73 26.56
N HIS A 369 3.67 3.87 27.19
CA HIS A 369 4.65 3.94 28.27
C HIS A 369 4.22 3.13 29.49
N SER A 370 2.96 3.21 29.89
CA SER A 370 2.45 2.41 31.01
C SER A 370 2.52 0.90 30.74
N ARG A 371 2.33 0.47 29.48
CA ARG A 371 2.23 -0.95 29.12
C ARG A 371 3.56 -1.58 28.69
N TYR A 372 4.38 -0.84 27.96
CA TYR A 372 5.61 -1.32 27.34
C TYR A 372 6.86 -0.58 27.82
N GLY A 373 6.74 0.42 28.71
CA GLY A 373 7.90 1.15 29.23
C GLY A 373 8.73 1.84 28.15
N ILE A 374 8.11 2.32 27.06
CA ILE A 374 8.81 2.99 25.96
C ILE A 374 9.68 4.16 26.45
N ASP A 375 10.74 4.43 25.71
CA ASP A 375 11.56 5.63 25.90
C ASP A 375 10.82 6.87 25.35
N ARG A 376 10.33 7.70 26.27
CA ARG A 376 9.56 8.91 25.93
C ARG A 376 10.40 10.00 25.26
N GLU A 377 11.72 9.91 25.33
CA GLU A 377 12.60 10.88 24.67
C GLU A 377 12.91 10.47 23.22
N ARG A 378 12.57 9.24 22.82
CA ARG A 378 12.77 8.71 21.47
C ARG A 378 11.43 8.26 20.88
N VAL A 379 10.52 9.21 20.76
CA VAL A 379 9.23 9.03 20.07
C VAL A 379 9.30 9.73 18.71
N TYR A 380 8.96 9.01 17.65
CA TYR A 380 9.02 9.48 16.27
C TYR A 380 7.65 9.40 15.63
N LEU A 381 7.37 10.34 14.72
CA LEU A 381 6.09 10.41 14.01
C LEU A 381 6.34 10.42 12.50
N THR A 382 5.73 9.47 11.81
CA THR A 382 5.74 9.37 10.36
C THR A 382 4.34 9.03 9.86
N GLY A 383 4.08 9.30 8.58
CA GLY A 383 2.81 8.99 7.98
C GLY A 383 2.76 9.36 6.51
N PHE A 384 1.78 8.80 5.82
CA PHE A 384 1.61 8.95 4.37
C PHE A 384 0.38 9.79 4.04
N SER A 385 0.46 10.65 3.02
CA SER A 385 -0.69 11.44 2.52
C SER A 385 -1.31 12.31 3.62
N ASN A 386 -2.61 12.17 3.90
CA ASN A 386 -3.27 12.80 5.04
C ASN A 386 -2.64 12.43 6.41
N GLY A 387 -2.03 11.25 6.55
CA GLY A 387 -1.21 10.90 7.70
C GLY A 387 0.15 11.62 7.73
N GLY A 388 0.72 11.94 6.57
CA GLY A 388 1.90 12.79 6.42
C GLY A 388 1.59 14.26 6.73
N MET A 389 0.40 14.72 6.33
CA MET A 389 -0.19 16.00 6.73
C MET A 389 -0.33 16.07 8.26
N MET A 390 -0.95 15.05 8.87
CA MET A 390 -1.05 14.94 10.34
C MET A 390 0.31 14.86 11.02
N THR A 391 1.30 14.16 10.42
CA THR A 391 2.68 14.11 10.92
C THR A 391 3.29 15.51 11.02
N ARG A 392 3.13 16.31 9.97
CA ARG A 392 3.56 17.71 9.93
C ARG A 392 2.82 18.58 10.94
N GLU A 393 1.50 18.51 10.94
CA GLU A 393 0.62 19.35 11.75
C GLU A 393 0.75 19.05 13.25
N ALA A 394 0.56 17.79 13.66
CA ALA A 394 0.71 17.38 15.06
C ALA A 394 2.15 17.51 15.55
N GLY A 395 3.13 17.18 14.69
CA GLY A 395 4.55 17.31 15.01
C GLY A 395 4.97 18.74 15.32
N THR A 396 4.37 19.74 14.65
CA THR A 396 4.63 21.15 14.94
C THR A 396 3.71 21.74 16.02
N ARG A 397 2.48 21.25 16.17
CA ARG A 397 1.52 21.72 17.20
C ARG A 397 1.84 21.19 18.60
N TYR A 398 2.36 19.97 18.70
CA TYR A 398 2.73 19.29 19.93
C TYR A 398 4.21 18.84 19.90
N PRO A 399 5.16 19.76 19.65
CA PRO A 399 6.55 19.42 19.36
C PRO A 399 7.26 18.74 20.54
N GLN A 400 6.76 18.96 21.77
CA GLN A 400 7.27 18.34 22.98
C GLN A 400 7.14 16.81 23.01
N LEU A 401 6.29 16.23 22.14
CA LEU A 401 6.03 14.79 22.11
C LEU A 401 7.02 14.00 21.24
N PHE A 402 7.72 14.66 20.31
CA PHE A 402 8.44 13.96 19.24
C PHE A 402 9.89 14.42 19.13
N ALA A 403 10.80 13.46 18.92
CA ALA A 403 12.22 13.71 18.72
C ALA A 403 12.58 13.96 17.25
N ALA A 404 11.82 13.39 16.31
CA ALA A 404 11.97 13.60 14.87
C ALA A 404 10.67 13.26 14.12
N LEU A 405 10.52 13.80 12.91
CA LEU A 405 9.38 13.57 12.02
C LEU A 405 9.83 12.97 10.69
N SER A 406 8.93 12.22 10.04
CA SER A 406 9.09 11.84 8.64
C SER A 406 7.76 11.84 7.89
N PRO A 407 7.30 13.01 7.39
CA PRO A 407 6.07 13.10 6.59
C PRO A 407 6.32 12.64 5.15
N TRP A 408 5.49 11.73 4.64
CA TRP A 408 5.63 11.17 3.30
C TRP A 408 4.45 11.55 2.43
N ASN A 409 4.73 12.04 1.22
CA ASN A 409 3.74 12.37 0.20
C ASN A 409 2.60 13.22 0.78
N ALA A 410 2.95 14.14 1.69
CA ALA A 410 2.00 14.93 2.44
C ALA A 410 1.41 16.03 1.53
N PRO A 411 0.08 16.16 1.45
CA PRO A 411 -0.54 17.34 0.85
C PRO A 411 -0.07 18.63 1.55
N PRO A 412 -0.23 19.79 0.90
CA PRO A 412 -0.05 21.07 1.57
C PRO A 412 -0.89 21.14 2.83
N ALA A 413 -0.24 21.48 3.94
CA ALA A 413 -0.84 21.65 5.25
C ALA A 413 -0.41 22.97 5.84
N GLU A 414 -1.10 23.43 6.88
CA GLU A 414 -0.56 24.49 7.71
C GLU A 414 0.49 23.92 8.67
N THR A 415 1.43 24.78 9.04
CA THR A 415 2.37 24.51 10.11
C THR A 415 2.29 25.63 11.09
N TRP A 416 2.21 25.30 12.38
CA TRP A 416 2.07 26.32 13.40
C TRP A 416 3.33 27.21 13.43
N PRO A 417 3.27 28.51 13.07
CA PRO A 417 4.47 29.36 13.02
C PRO A 417 5.15 29.52 14.38
N GLY A 418 4.34 29.49 15.45
CA GLY A 418 4.79 29.55 16.84
C GLY A 418 5.72 28.39 17.26
N PHE A 419 5.77 27.31 16.48
CA PHE A 419 6.76 26.25 16.64
C PHE A 419 8.19 26.78 16.46
N ALA A 420 8.48 27.39 15.30
CA ALA A 420 9.81 27.90 14.98
C ALA A 420 10.15 29.17 15.80
N GLU A 421 9.19 30.08 15.94
CA GLU A 421 9.35 31.30 16.76
C GLU A 421 9.54 30.97 18.25
N GLY A 422 8.96 29.86 18.70
CA GLY A 422 9.15 29.34 20.05
C GLY A 422 10.52 28.74 20.31
N GLY A 423 11.40 28.63 19.30
CA GLY A 423 12.74 28.04 19.42
C GLY A 423 12.75 26.52 19.54
N TRP A 424 11.69 25.85 19.06
CA TRP A 424 11.66 24.39 19.00
C TRP A 424 12.51 23.87 17.85
N GLN A 425 13.28 22.82 18.12
CA GLN A 425 13.97 22.04 17.10
C GLN A 425 13.16 20.79 16.77
N MET A 426 13.17 20.36 15.50
CA MET A 426 12.52 19.12 15.07
C MET A 426 13.20 18.56 13.82
N PRO A 427 14.15 17.63 13.95
CA PRO A 427 14.72 16.92 12.82
C PRO A 427 13.61 16.30 11.95
N CYS A 428 13.73 16.47 10.63
CA CYS A 428 12.65 16.09 9.71
C CYS A 428 13.18 15.41 8.45
N PHE A 429 12.63 14.25 8.09
CA PHE A 429 12.92 13.53 6.86
C PHE A 429 11.68 13.54 5.95
N ILE A 430 11.65 14.43 4.98
CA ILE A 430 10.52 14.65 4.09
C ILE A 430 10.65 13.73 2.88
N TYR A 431 9.56 13.06 2.48
CA TYR A 431 9.55 12.17 1.33
C TYR A 431 8.47 12.55 0.31
N LEU A 432 8.80 12.47 -0.97
CA LEU A 432 7.93 12.84 -2.09
C LEU A 432 8.15 11.90 -3.28
N GLY A 433 7.08 11.58 -4.01
CA GLY A 433 7.15 11.01 -5.35
C GLY A 433 7.19 12.08 -6.44
N ASP A 434 8.04 11.90 -7.44
CA ASP A 434 8.15 12.81 -8.59
C ASP A 434 6.88 12.84 -9.49
N ASN A 435 6.02 11.83 -9.33
CA ASN A 435 4.78 11.64 -10.07
C ASN A 435 3.56 11.59 -9.13
N ASP A 436 3.70 12.09 -7.90
CA ASP A 436 2.59 12.21 -6.97
C ASP A 436 1.68 13.41 -7.35
N PRO A 437 0.44 13.21 -7.82
CA PRO A 437 -0.44 14.30 -8.22
C PRO A 437 -0.98 15.13 -7.05
N VAL A 438 -0.74 14.70 -5.80
CA VAL A 438 -1.23 15.33 -4.58
C VAL A 438 -0.13 16.15 -3.90
N ALA A 439 1.08 15.59 -3.80
CA ALA A 439 2.15 16.14 -2.97
C ALA A 439 3.31 16.78 -3.76
N ARG A 440 3.41 16.54 -5.07
CA ARG A 440 4.52 17.04 -5.87
C ARG A 440 4.60 18.58 -5.84
N GLY A 441 5.77 19.10 -5.49
CA GLY A 441 6.06 20.55 -5.47
C GLY A 441 5.46 21.29 -4.27
N THR A 442 5.08 20.58 -3.21
CA THR A 442 4.43 21.15 -2.02
C THR A 442 5.35 21.24 -0.80
N GLU A 443 6.59 20.82 -0.95
CA GLU A 443 7.55 20.65 0.13
C GLU A 443 8.26 21.92 0.57
N GLU A 444 8.44 22.90 -0.32
CA GLU A 444 9.27 24.09 -0.05
C GLU A 444 8.84 24.85 1.23
N PRO A 445 7.54 25.08 1.51
CA PRO A 445 7.12 25.73 2.75
C PRO A 445 7.48 24.94 4.02
N LEU A 446 7.35 23.61 3.97
CA LEU A 446 7.74 22.75 5.08
C LEU A 446 9.26 22.74 5.25
N LEU A 447 10.00 22.63 4.13
CA LEU A 447 11.46 22.65 4.11
C LEU A 447 11.99 23.94 4.74
N GLU A 448 11.52 25.10 4.29
CA GLU A 448 11.95 26.41 4.81
C GLU A 448 11.77 26.50 6.33
N GLN A 449 10.59 26.09 6.82
CA GLN A 449 10.32 26.14 8.26
C GLN A 449 11.19 25.14 9.04
N MET A 450 11.41 23.93 8.53
CA MET A 450 12.24 22.92 9.19
C MET A 450 13.72 23.31 9.18
N LEU A 451 14.21 23.95 8.12
CA LEU A 451 15.57 24.51 8.07
C LEU A 451 15.74 25.57 9.16
N ARG A 452 14.78 26.49 9.28
CA ARG A 452 14.80 27.54 10.31
C ARG A 452 14.76 26.96 11.72
N ALA A 453 13.84 26.01 11.99
CA ALA A 453 13.67 25.39 13.30
C ALA A 453 14.90 24.60 13.75
N ASN A 454 15.65 24.03 12.81
CA ASN A 454 16.85 23.25 13.10
C ASN A 454 18.16 24.01 12.92
N CYS A 455 18.10 25.33 12.73
CA CYS A 455 19.28 26.18 12.54
C CYS A 455 20.20 25.70 11.39
N CYS A 456 19.61 25.24 10.28
CA CYS A 456 20.36 24.86 9.09
C CYS A 456 20.84 26.10 8.34
N ALA A 457 22.09 26.08 7.84
CA ALA A 457 22.71 27.20 7.13
C ALA A 457 22.37 27.26 5.63
N ALA A 458 21.30 26.59 5.21
CA ALA A 458 20.96 26.40 3.80
C ALA A 458 20.71 27.73 3.07
N VAL A 459 21.32 27.88 1.90
CA VAL A 459 21.20 29.10 1.07
C VAL A 459 20.08 28.91 0.05
N ARG A 460 19.13 29.85 -0.01
CA ARG A 460 18.08 29.88 -1.03
C ARG A 460 18.59 30.50 -2.33
N THR A 461 18.36 29.81 -3.44
CA THR A 461 18.67 30.25 -4.81
C THR A 461 17.39 30.26 -5.66
N ALA A 462 17.49 30.65 -6.93
CA ALA A 462 16.38 30.55 -7.87
C ALA A 462 15.88 29.09 -8.07
N GLY A 463 16.73 28.09 -7.81
CA GLY A 463 16.38 26.66 -7.89
C GLY A 463 16.00 26.04 -6.55
N GLY A 464 15.72 26.84 -5.52
CA GLY A 464 15.43 26.37 -4.16
C GLY A 464 16.65 26.37 -3.24
N PHE A 465 16.55 25.64 -2.12
CA PHE A 465 17.60 25.56 -1.10
C PHE A 465 18.73 24.61 -1.52
N VAL A 466 19.97 25.10 -1.52
CA VAL A 466 21.15 24.29 -1.86
C VAL A 466 21.47 23.31 -0.71
N PRO A 467 21.50 21.99 -0.95
CA PRO A 467 21.83 21.01 0.08
C PRO A 467 23.33 20.88 0.31
N ASP A 468 23.71 20.42 1.52
CA ASP A 468 25.09 20.14 1.90
C ASP A 468 25.61 18.83 1.29
N ALA A 469 24.70 17.89 1.00
CA ALA A 469 25.02 16.63 0.32
C ALA A 469 23.80 16.07 -0.42
N ILE A 470 24.06 15.21 -1.41
CA ILE A 470 23.05 14.39 -2.08
C ILE A 470 23.34 12.91 -1.81
N TYR A 471 22.35 12.22 -1.24
CA TYR A 471 22.34 10.77 -1.08
C TYR A 471 21.54 10.12 -2.21
N ASN A 472 22.09 9.07 -2.82
CA ASN A 472 21.48 8.36 -3.93
C ASN A 472 21.82 6.86 -3.89
N GLY A 473 21.38 6.10 -4.89
CA GLY A 473 21.66 4.66 -5.01
C GLY A 473 23.14 4.30 -5.22
N GLU A 474 24.01 5.27 -5.50
CA GLU A 474 25.44 5.03 -5.70
C GLU A 474 26.25 5.18 -4.40
N ASN A 475 25.84 6.10 -3.51
CA ASN A 475 26.64 6.48 -2.34
C ASN A 475 25.98 6.19 -0.98
N HIS A 476 24.66 5.95 -0.93
CA HIS A 476 23.94 5.83 0.34
C HIS A 476 22.87 4.74 0.32
N TYR A 477 21.95 4.75 -0.64
CA TYR A 477 20.81 3.82 -0.70
C TYR A 477 21.18 2.57 -1.51
N THR A 478 22.24 1.87 -1.09
CA THR A 478 22.77 0.72 -1.82
C THR A 478 22.13 -0.58 -1.36
N ALA A 479 22.14 -1.60 -2.22
CA ALA A 479 21.71 -2.96 -1.85
C ALA A 479 22.48 -3.52 -0.65
N ALA A 480 23.76 -3.16 -0.52
CA ALA A 480 24.60 -3.55 0.63
C ALA A 480 24.12 -2.97 1.97
N ARG A 481 23.25 -1.96 1.95
CA ARG A 481 22.62 -1.35 3.14
C ARG A 481 21.13 -1.70 3.26
N GLY A 482 20.72 -2.78 2.57
CA GLY A 482 19.37 -3.34 2.64
C GLY A 482 18.30 -2.59 1.85
N TYR A 483 18.68 -1.76 0.87
CA TYR A 483 17.74 -1.08 -0.03
C TYR A 483 17.49 -1.92 -1.30
N THR A 484 16.23 -2.01 -1.70
CA THR A 484 15.80 -2.79 -2.88
C THR A 484 15.44 -1.90 -4.08
N GLU A 485 15.08 -0.65 -3.83
CA GLU A 485 14.68 0.35 -4.82
C GLU A 485 15.46 1.67 -4.61
N GLY A 486 16.63 1.59 -3.97
CA GLY A 486 17.42 2.75 -3.55
C GLY A 486 17.99 3.58 -4.71
N GLU A 487 18.13 3.01 -5.89
CA GLU A 487 18.46 3.72 -7.14
C GLU A 487 17.40 4.74 -7.56
N ARG A 488 16.17 4.61 -7.05
CA ARG A 488 15.09 5.56 -7.29
C ARG A 488 15.12 6.74 -6.33
N PHE A 489 15.98 6.74 -5.29
CA PHE A 489 16.01 7.78 -4.27
C PHE A 489 17.03 8.85 -4.62
N GLY A 490 16.60 10.12 -4.60
CA GLY A 490 17.48 11.28 -4.55
C GLY A 490 17.18 12.10 -3.31
N THR A 491 18.13 12.16 -2.37
CA THR A 491 17.91 12.82 -1.07
C THR A 491 18.86 13.99 -0.87
N ALA A 492 18.29 15.18 -0.79
CA ALA A 492 18.96 16.40 -0.37
C ALA A 492 19.11 16.40 1.16
N VAL A 493 20.33 16.65 1.64
CA VAL A 493 20.66 16.65 3.07
C VAL A 493 21.08 18.06 3.50
N TYR A 494 20.50 18.54 4.60
CA TYR A 494 20.79 19.84 5.19
C TYR A 494 21.24 19.68 6.64
N ARG A 495 22.34 20.35 6.99
CA ARG A 495 23.05 20.22 8.26
C ARG A 495 22.91 21.49 9.11
N ASP A 496 23.04 21.33 10.43
CA ASP A 496 23.25 22.47 11.33
C ASP A 496 24.71 22.96 11.29
N ALA A 497 25.01 23.99 12.08
CA ALA A 497 26.34 24.57 12.20
C ALA A 497 27.40 23.59 12.74
N GLN A 498 27.00 22.49 13.36
CA GLN A 498 27.88 21.42 13.86
C GLN A 498 28.10 20.33 12.80
N GLY A 499 27.52 20.47 11.61
CA GLY A 499 27.63 19.49 10.53
C GLY A 499 26.75 18.27 10.74
N VAL A 500 25.82 18.28 11.69
CA VAL A 500 24.88 17.18 11.91
C VAL A 500 23.73 17.33 10.92
N PRO A 501 23.37 16.29 10.14
CA PRO A 501 22.14 16.32 9.34
C PRO A 501 20.94 16.66 10.23
N ARG A 502 20.04 17.53 9.80
CA ARG A 502 18.83 17.88 10.56
C ARG A 502 17.57 17.90 9.72
N VAL A 503 17.70 18.13 8.41
CA VAL A 503 16.57 18.05 7.48
C VAL A 503 17.03 17.29 6.25
N CYS A 504 16.22 16.33 5.82
CA CYS A 504 16.41 15.62 4.56
C CYS A 504 15.15 15.75 3.72
N VAL A 505 15.31 15.87 2.41
CA VAL A 505 14.21 15.82 1.43
C VAL A 505 14.54 14.78 0.39
N THR A 506 13.75 13.72 0.34
CA THR A 506 13.85 12.66 -0.67
C THR A 506 12.79 12.86 -1.73
N VAL A 507 13.22 12.87 -2.99
CA VAL A 507 12.34 12.71 -4.14
C VAL A 507 12.61 11.36 -4.76
N MET A 508 11.57 10.53 -4.86
CA MET A 508 11.63 9.22 -5.47
C MET A 508 11.18 9.27 -6.92
N LYS A 509 12.01 8.70 -7.78
CA LYS A 509 11.79 8.59 -9.21
C LYS A 509 10.64 7.64 -9.56
N ASN A 510 9.82 8.01 -10.55
CA ASN A 510 8.67 7.26 -11.04
C ASN A 510 7.67 6.84 -9.96
N MET A 511 7.56 7.61 -8.89
CA MET A 511 6.76 7.24 -7.73
C MET A 511 5.41 7.97 -7.77
N PRO A 512 4.28 7.25 -7.89
CA PRO A 512 2.95 7.83 -7.75
C PRO A 512 2.64 8.19 -6.29
N HIS A 513 1.39 8.56 -6.00
CA HIS A 513 0.90 8.72 -4.63
C HIS A 513 0.83 7.37 -3.90
N GLY A 514 1.94 6.94 -3.29
CA GLY A 514 2.10 5.66 -2.62
C GLY A 514 3.19 5.66 -1.54
N ALA A 515 3.48 4.49 -0.97
CA ALA A 515 4.53 4.32 0.02
C ALA A 515 5.20 2.95 -0.15
N ILE A 516 6.47 2.82 0.20
CA ILE A 516 7.26 1.60 0.03
C ILE A 516 8.13 1.26 1.25
N HIS A 517 8.68 0.05 1.25
CA HIS A 517 9.48 -0.47 2.37
C HIS A 517 10.78 0.30 2.61
N ASP A 518 11.46 0.69 1.54
CA ASP A 518 12.74 1.42 1.61
C ASP A 518 12.59 2.82 2.25
N GLU A 519 11.40 3.43 2.18
CA GLU A 519 11.08 4.69 2.86
C GLU A 519 11.20 4.55 4.38
N SER A 520 10.69 3.44 4.95
CA SER A 520 10.77 3.16 6.40
C SER A 520 12.22 3.03 6.84
N ARG A 521 13.05 2.32 6.07
CA ARG A 521 14.48 2.15 6.38
C ARG A 521 15.22 3.48 6.36
N ALA A 522 15.01 4.29 5.31
CA ALA A 522 15.64 5.61 5.19
C ALA A 522 15.20 6.56 6.33
N ALA A 523 13.90 6.59 6.64
CA ALA A 523 13.35 7.39 7.71
C ALA A 523 13.88 6.94 9.08
N TRP A 524 13.97 5.64 9.34
CA TRP A 524 14.53 5.10 10.58
C TRP A 524 16.00 5.45 10.77
N GLU A 525 16.83 5.26 9.74
CA GLU A 525 18.26 5.57 9.76
C GLU A 525 18.53 7.04 10.10
N PHE A 526 17.63 7.93 9.68
CA PHE A 526 17.64 9.33 10.06
C PHE A 526 17.11 9.55 11.48
N MET A 527 15.84 9.20 11.75
CA MET A 527 15.12 9.57 12.96
C MET A 527 15.77 8.99 14.23
N ARG A 528 16.31 7.77 14.17
CA ARG A 528 16.89 7.08 15.34
C ARG A 528 18.06 7.80 15.98
N ARG A 529 18.65 8.77 15.27
CA ARG A 529 19.79 9.57 15.72
C ARG A 529 19.41 10.63 16.74
N TYR A 530 18.13 10.86 17.00
CA TYR A 530 17.67 12.00 17.77
C TYR A 530 16.92 11.60 19.03
N ARG A 531 17.10 12.38 20.11
CA ARG A 531 16.27 12.31 21.31
C ARG A 531 15.86 13.70 21.77
N ARG A 532 14.73 13.80 22.46
CA ARG A 532 14.23 15.02 23.09
C ARG A 532 14.25 14.88 24.62
N PRO A 533 15.31 15.33 25.30
CA PRO A 533 15.39 15.25 26.75
C PRO A 533 14.30 16.06 27.45
N GLY A 534 13.62 15.44 28.42
CA GLY A 534 12.68 16.13 29.31
C GLY A 534 11.55 16.89 28.61
N ASN A 535 11.14 16.49 27.40
CA ASN A 535 10.17 17.21 26.56
C ASN A 535 10.58 18.67 26.25
N GLY A 536 11.88 18.98 26.31
CA GLY A 536 12.44 20.30 26.09
C GLY A 536 12.46 20.72 24.62
N LYS A 537 12.84 21.99 24.36
CA LYS A 537 12.82 22.57 23.00
C LYS A 537 13.92 22.03 22.08
N ALA A 538 15.08 21.73 22.63
CA ALA A 538 16.23 21.21 21.90
C ALA A 538 16.08 19.71 21.61
N VAL A 539 16.74 19.27 20.54
CA VAL A 539 16.87 17.86 20.18
C VAL A 539 18.35 17.52 20.07
N GLU A 540 18.76 16.51 20.82
CA GLU A 540 20.15 16.05 20.91
C GLU A 540 20.38 14.87 19.97
N THR A 541 21.62 14.70 19.52
CA THR A 541 22.04 13.49 18.84
C THR A 541 22.36 12.39 19.85
N VAL A 542 21.92 11.18 19.54
CA VAL A 542 22.35 9.97 20.25
C VAL A 542 23.72 9.57 19.70
N PRO A 543 24.75 9.34 20.53
CA PRO A 543 26.07 8.92 20.07
C PRO A 543 25.96 7.66 19.20
N HIS A 544 26.56 7.71 18.02
CA HIS A 544 26.53 6.61 17.05
C HIS A 544 27.92 5.98 16.95
N THR A 545 28.05 4.69 17.27
CA THR A 545 29.18 3.85 16.81
C THR A 545 28.82 3.32 15.42
N GLU A 546 29.69 3.51 14.43
CA GLU A 546 29.43 3.27 12.99
C GLU A 546 29.25 1.79 12.56
N SER A 547 28.87 0.85 13.44
CA SER A 547 28.79 -0.60 13.13
C SER A 547 27.37 -1.20 13.22
N THR A 548 26.38 -0.65 12.51
CA THR A 548 24.96 -0.81 12.93
C THR A 548 24.05 -1.81 12.24
N GLU A 549 24.55 -2.83 11.54
CA GLU A 549 23.70 -3.99 11.22
C GLU A 549 24.03 -5.18 12.14
N THR A 550 25.32 -5.43 12.34
CA THR A 550 25.78 -6.48 13.25
C THR A 550 25.48 -6.17 14.71
N GLU A 551 25.42 -4.89 15.10
CA GLU A 551 25.20 -4.47 16.49
C GLU A 551 23.72 -4.43 16.88
N CYS A 552 22.79 -4.09 15.96
CA CYS A 552 21.36 -4.28 16.19
C CYS A 552 21.00 -5.77 16.27
N ALA A 553 21.58 -6.60 15.40
CA ALA A 553 21.43 -8.06 15.49
C ALA A 553 21.99 -8.62 16.82
N LYS A 554 23.16 -8.13 17.27
CA LYS A 554 23.71 -8.47 18.61
C LYS A 554 22.84 -7.98 19.77
N GLN A 555 22.32 -6.76 19.71
CA GLN A 555 21.41 -6.23 20.74
C GLN A 555 20.09 -7.02 20.79
N LYS A 556 19.60 -7.49 19.63
CA LYS A 556 18.48 -8.43 19.56
C LYS A 556 18.86 -9.76 20.22
N GLU A 557 20.01 -10.36 19.88
CA GLU A 557 20.50 -11.59 20.52
C GLU A 557 20.73 -11.45 22.03
N GLU A 558 21.22 -10.31 22.51
CA GLU A 558 21.41 -10.02 23.93
C GLU A 558 20.08 -9.84 24.66
N ARG A 559 19.07 -9.23 24.03
CA ARG A 559 17.72 -9.11 24.60
C ARG A 559 16.97 -10.44 24.63
N LEU A 560 17.26 -11.33 23.68
CA LEU A 560 16.65 -12.67 23.59
C LEU A 560 17.23 -13.66 24.61
N LYS A 561 18.44 -13.42 25.13
CA LYS A 561 19.06 -14.18 26.23
C LYS A 561 18.56 -13.68 27.58
#